data_AF-A0A7S0RT83-F1
#
_entry.id   AF-A0A7S0RT83-F1
#
_cell.length_a   1.000
_cell.length_b   1.000
_cell.length_c   1.000
_cell.angle_alpha   90.00
_cell.angle_beta   90.00
_cell.angle_gamma   90.00
#
_symmetry.space_group_name_H-M   'P 1'
#
loop_
_entity.id
_entity.type
_entity.pdbx_description
1 polymer ?
#
loop_
_entity_poly.entity_id
_entity_poly.type
_entity_poly.pdbx_seq_one_letter_code
_entity_poly.pdbx_strand_id
1 'polypeptide(L)'
;DFMQTLEVAGGIKITPYRAGHVLGAAMFAVEIAGMRCLYTGDYSRVPDRHLPAADTPPFTPDIVIVESTYGVSRHLPREQREQLFLQRITDTLRQEGRVLLPVVAMGRAQELL
;
A
#
# COMPACT_ATOMS: atom_id res chain seq x y z
N ASP A 1 -5.51 16.85 -4.52
CA ASP A 1 -5.61 15.59 -5.28
C ASP A 1 -4.24 14.90 -5.26
N PHE A 2 -4.14 13.65 -5.72
CA PHE A 2 -2.84 13.00 -5.91
C PHE A 2 -2.01 13.70 -7.01
N MET A 3 -0.69 13.64 -6.88
CA MET A 3 0.30 14.24 -7.80
C MET A 3 0.15 15.76 -7.97
N GLN A 4 -0.62 16.41 -7.10
CA GLN A 4 -0.81 17.86 -7.09
C GLN A 4 0.04 18.47 -5.98
N THR A 5 0.98 19.34 -6.36
CA THR A 5 1.79 20.07 -5.39
C THR A 5 0.97 21.16 -4.71
N LEU A 6 1.00 21.15 -3.38
CA LEU A 6 0.47 22.18 -2.51
C LEU A 6 1.64 22.97 -1.93
N GLU A 7 1.63 24.29 -2.09
CA GLU A 7 2.57 25.16 -1.41
C GLU A 7 1.92 25.71 -0.14
N VAL A 8 2.57 25.47 1.00
CA VAL A 8 2.13 25.98 2.31
C VAL A 8 3.09 27.06 2.80
N ALA A 9 2.72 27.75 3.89
CA ALA A 9 3.50 28.86 4.42
C ALA A 9 4.98 28.49 4.65
N GLY A 10 5.88 29.44 4.38
CA GLY A 10 7.32 29.24 4.54
C GLY A 10 8.02 28.54 3.37
N GLY A 11 7.40 28.48 2.18
CA GLY A 11 8.02 27.91 0.98
C GLY A 11 8.15 26.38 1.00
N ILE A 12 7.31 25.72 1.81
CA ILE A 12 7.24 24.26 1.91
C ILE A 12 6.28 23.77 0.83
N LYS A 13 6.73 22.83 -0.01
CA LYS A 13 5.89 22.18 -1.01
C LYS A 13 5.61 20.75 -0.61
N ILE A 14 4.34 20.34 -0.71
CA ILE A 14 3.89 18.99 -0.37
C ILE A 14 3.18 18.40 -1.58
N THR A 15 3.61 17.23 -2.04
CA THR A 15 2.98 16.49 -3.14
C THR A 15 2.60 15.10 -2.65
N PRO A 16 1.30 14.76 -2.57
CA PRO A 16 0.86 13.41 -2.24
C PRO A 16 0.93 12.49 -3.46
N TYR A 17 1.43 11.27 -3.27
CA TYR A 17 1.50 10.20 -4.26
C TYR A 17 0.71 9.00 -3.75
N ARG A 18 0.11 8.17 -4.61
CA ARG A 18 -0.62 6.99 -4.16
C ARG A 18 0.33 5.99 -3.51
N ALA A 19 -0.04 5.43 -2.36
CA ALA A 19 0.77 4.41 -1.67
C ALA A 19 0.28 2.97 -1.95
N GLY A 20 -0.88 2.81 -2.58
CA GLY A 20 -1.51 1.51 -2.79
C GLY A 20 -2.19 1.00 -1.52
N HIS A 21 -1.44 0.38 -0.62
CA HIS A 21 -1.79 -0.20 0.70
C HIS A 21 -3.28 -0.30 1.11
N VAL A 22 -3.97 0.83 1.29
CA VAL A 22 -5.43 0.93 1.45
C VAL A 22 -5.98 2.07 0.60
N LEU A 23 -7.29 2.09 0.37
CA LEU A 23 -7.94 3.18 -0.37
C LEU A 23 -7.62 4.55 0.27
N GLY A 24 -7.10 5.47 -0.54
CA GLY A 24 -6.71 6.81 -0.11
C GLY A 24 -5.33 6.92 0.56
N ALA A 25 -4.61 5.80 0.74
CA ALA A 25 -3.26 5.83 1.28
C ALA A 25 -2.32 6.66 0.40
N ALA A 26 -1.50 7.51 1.03
CA ALA A 26 -0.64 8.46 0.35
C ALA A 26 0.79 8.44 0.91
N MET A 27 1.76 8.50 0.00
CA MET A 27 3.12 8.90 0.31
C MET A 27 3.22 10.42 0.14
N PHE A 28 3.97 11.11 0.99
CA PHE A 28 4.13 12.55 0.93
C PHE A 28 5.56 12.92 0.56
N ALA A 29 5.72 13.58 -0.58
CA ALA A 29 6.94 14.28 -0.91
C ALA A 29 6.89 15.68 -0.32
N VAL A 30 7.90 16.05 0.47
CA VAL A 30 8.03 17.36 1.10
C VAL A 30 9.32 17.99 0.60
N GLU A 31 9.22 19.17 -0.01
CA GLU A 31 10.36 19.97 -0.48
C GLU A 31 10.46 21.24 0.37
N ILE A 32 11.64 21.47 0.96
CA ILE A 32 11.97 22.68 1.75
C ILE A 32 13.35 23.17 1.32
N ALA A 33 13.43 24.41 0.85
CA ALA A 33 14.69 25.03 0.40
C ALA A 33 15.50 24.14 -0.59
N GLY A 34 14.80 23.40 -1.46
CA GLY A 34 15.39 22.51 -2.46
C GLY A 34 15.71 21.09 -1.98
N MET A 35 15.63 20.81 -0.66
CA MET A 35 15.79 19.46 -0.10
C MET A 35 14.48 18.69 -0.15
N ARG A 36 14.51 17.43 -0.58
CA ARG A 36 13.33 16.58 -0.80
C ARG A 36 13.32 15.37 0.12
N CYS A 37 12.30 15.30 0.98
CA CYS A 37 12.01 14.12 1.81
C CYS A 37 10.77 13.39 1.28
N LEU A 38 10.85 12.07 1.15
CA LEU A 38 9.69 11.21 0.88
C LEU A 38 9.33 10.42 2.14
N TYR A 39 8.14 10.67 2.68
CA TYR A 39 7.54 9.83 3.73
C TYR A 39 6.53 8.88 3.09
N THR A 40 6.75 7.57 3.22
CA THR A 40 5.90 6.59 2.50
C THR A 40 4.63 6.21 3.23
N GLY A 41 4.62 6.31 4.57
CA GLY A 41 3.69 5.51 5.37
C GLY A 41 3.83 4.02 5.04
N ASP A 42 2.73 3.27 5.14
CA ASP A 42 2.67 1.89 4.64
C ASP A 42 2.33 1.89 3.16
N TYR A 43 3.08 1.13 2.37
CA TYR A 43 2.94 1.14 0.90
C TYR A 43 2.94 -0.27 0.31
N SER A 44 2.43 -0.40 -0.91
CA SER A 44 2.39 -1.68 -1.62
C SER A 44 2.75 -1.47 -3.08
N ARG A 45 3.79 -2.16 -3.56
CA ARG A 45 4.26 -2.06 -4.95
C ARG A 45 3.66 -3.08 -5.91
N VAL A 46 2.87 -4.02 -5.39
CA VAL A 46 2.09 -4.96 -6.19
C VAL A 46 0.65 -4.45 -6.20
N PRO A 47 0.03 -4.27 -7.37
CA PRO A 47 -1.36 -3.84 -7.44
C PRO A 47 -2.28 -4.95 -6.91
N ASP A 48 -3.35 -4.53 -6.24
CA ASP A 48 -4.47 -5.38 -5.88
C ASP A 48 -5.58 -5.25 -6.93
N ARG A 49 -6.69 -6.00 -6.81
CA ARG A 49 -7.82 -5.84 -7.74
C ARG A 49 -8.48 -4.47 -7.60
N HIS A 50 -8.57 -3.96 -6.37
CA HIS A 50 -9.23 -2.68 -6.07
C HIS A 50 -8.27 -1.49 -5.90
N LEU A 51 -6.94 -1.70 -5.89
CA LEU A 51 -5.96 -0.64 -5.63
C LEU A 51 -4.77 -0.69 -6.60
N PRO A 52 -4.34 0.46 -7.14
CA PRO A 52 -3.10 0.53 -7.90
C PRO A 52 -1.89 0.32 -6.98
N ALA A 53 -0.75 -0.05 -7.57
CA ALA A 53 0.53 -0.02 -6.87
C ALA A 53 0.90 1.42 -6.46
N ALA A 54 1.80 1.53 -5.48
CA ALA A 54 2.40 2.80 -5.10
C ALA A 54 3.05 3.51 -6.30
N ASP A 55 2.77 4.80 -6.45
CA ASP A 55 3.39 5.64 -7.47
C ASP A 55 4.91 5.72 -7.24
N THR A 56 5.68 5.95 -8.30
CA THR A 56 7.10 6.30 -8.17
C THR A 56 7.27 7.78 -8.46
N PRO A 57 7.68 8.61 -7.49
CA PRO A 57 7.89 10.03 -7.73
C PRO A 57 8.90 10.25 -8.87
N PRO A 58 8.71 11.25 -9.75
CA PRO A 58 9.56 11.50 -10.91
C PRO A 58 10.89 12.21 -10.54
N PHE A 59 11.35 12.04 -9.30
CA PHE A 59 12.56 12.65 -8.76
C PHE A 59 13.21 11.69 -7.76
N THR A 60 14.50 11.88 -7.50
CA THR A 60 15.22 11.19 -6.43
C THR A 60 15.10 11.99 -5.13
N PRO A 61 14.50 11.44 -4.06
CA PRO A 61 14.49 12.09 -2.76
C PRO A 61 15.89 12.06 -2.12
N ASP A 62 16.24 13.12 -1.40
CA ASP A 62 17.46 13.17 -0.57
C ASP A 62 17.31 12.32 0.69
N ILE A 63 16.09 12.29 1.24
CA ILE A 63 15.74 11.55 2.44
C ILE A 63 14.52 10.68 2.14
N VAL A 64 14.58 9.41 2.54
CA VAL A 64 13.42 8.52 2.51
C VAL A 64 13.13 8.03 3.92
N ILE A 65 11.92 8.29 4.39
CA ILE A 65 11.38 7.72 5.63
C ILE A 65 10.40 6.63 5.20
N VAL A 66 10.80 5.37 5.38
CA VAL A 66 10.09 4.20 4.87
C VAL A 66 9.73 3.21 5.97
N GLU A 67 8.59 2.55 5.82
CA GLU A 67 8.20 1.44 6.68
C GLU A 67 9.11 0.21 6.52
N SER A 68 9.07 -0.70 7.49
CA SER A 68 9.88 -1.92 7.49
C SER A 68 9.11 -3.13 8.03
N THR A 69 7.80 -3.16 7.83
CA THR A 69 6.85 -4.10 8.46
C THR A 69 7.28 -5.57 8.32
N TYR A 70 7.82 -5.94 7.16
CA TYR A 70 8.23 -7.32 6.88
C TYR A 70 9.75 -7.57 6.95
N GLY A 71 10.57 -6.53 7.14
CA GLY A 71 12.03 -6.64 7.15
C GLY A 71 12.58 -7.40 5.93
N VAL A 72 13.18 -8.57 6.18
CA VAL A 72 13.79 -9.43 5.14
C VAL A 72 12.85 -10.53 4.60
N SER A 73 11.61 -10.59 5.10
CA SER A 73 10.64 -11.61 4.70
C SER A 73 10.18 -11.40 3.26
N ARG A 74 9.91 -12.50 2.55
CA ARG A 74 9.47 -12.48 1.15
C ARG A 74 8.04 -12.98 1.02
N HIS A 75 7.26 -12.34 0.16
CA HIS A 75 5.93 -12.82 -0.19
C HIS A 75 5.96 -13.74 -1.40
N LEU A 76 5.08 -14.74 -1.38
CA LEU A 76 4.75 -15.49 -2.59
C LEU A 76 4.06 -14.56 -3.61
N PRO A 77 4.20 -14.83 -4.92
CA PRO A 77 3.43 -14.16 -5.96
C PRO A 77 1.92 -14.14 -5.64
N ARG A 78 1.24 -13.06 -6.01
CA ARG A 78 -0.20 -12.86 -5.71
C ARG A 78 -1.05 -14.05 -6.15
N GLU A 79 -0.87 -14.51 -7.38
CA GLU A 79 -1.61 -15.64 -7.95
C GLU A 79 -1.48 -16.92 -7.11
N GLN A 80 -0.28 -17.23 -6.63
CA GLN A 80 -0.05 -18.39 -5.77
C GLN A 80 -0.72 -18.23 -4.40
N ARG A 81 -0.69 -17.02 -3.82
CA ARG A 81 -1.39 -16.73 -2.56
C ARG A 81 -2.89 -16.88 -2.70
N GLU A 82 -3.47 -16.36 -3.79
CA GLU A 82 -4.89 -16.48 -4.08
C GLU A 82 -5.32 -17.93 -4.30
N GLN A 83 -4.54 -18.69 -5.07
CA GLN A 83 -4.81 -20.12 -5.29
C GLN A 83 -4.79 -20.90 -3.97
N LEU A 84 -3.76 -20.68 -3.13
CA LEU A 84 -3.67 -21.35 -1.83
C LEU A 84 -4.81 -20.95 -0.89
N PHE A 85 -5.21 -19.68 -0.90
CA PHE A 85 -6.34 -19.18 -0.12
C PHE A 85 -7.65 -19.87 -0.54
N LEU A 86 -7.95 -19.87 -1.85
CA LEU A 86 -9.14 -20.51 -2.41
C LEU A 86 -9.17 -22.03 -2.15
N GLN A 87 -8.02 -22.69 -2.28
CA GLN A 87 -7.89 -24.11 -1.98
C GLN A 87 -8.27 -24.40 -0.53
N ARG A 88 -7.69 -23.67 0.43
CA ARG A 88 -7.96 -23.87 1.86
C ARG A 88 -9.42 -23.65 2.23
N ILE A 89 -10.06 -22.62 1.67
CA ILE A 89 -11.50 -22.37 1.86
C ILE A 89 -12.31 -23.54 1.31
N THR A 90 -12.04 -23.94 0.07
CA THR A 90 -12.78 -25.01 -0.62
C THR A 90 -12.66 -26.34 0.13
N ASP A 91 -11.46 -26.69 0.59
CA ASP A 91 -11.23 -27.93 1.32
C ASP A 91 -11.94 -27.93 2.68
N THR A 92 -11.98 -26.78 3.38
CA THR A 92 -12.73 -26.64 4.64
C THR A 92 -14.23 -26.83 4.42
N LEU A 93 -14.78 -26.24 3.35
CA LEU A 93 -16.21 -26.36 3.03
C LEU A 93 -16.59 -27.79 2.61
N ARG A 94 -15.71 -28.48 1.88
CA ARG A 94 -15.92 -29.89 1.49
C ARG A 94 -15.98 -30.85 2.67
N GLN A 95 -15.35 -30.49 3.79
CA GLN A 95 -15.38 -31.24 5.04
C GLN A 95 -16.53 -30.78 5.97
N GLU A 96 -17.52 -30.05 5.43
CA GLU A 96 -18.65 -29.49 6.17
C GLU A 96 -18.25 -28.52 7.30
N GLY A 97 -17.02 -27.99 7.23
CA GLY A 97 -16.48 -27.01 8.16
C GLY A 97 -16.99 -25.59 7.90
N ARG A 98 -16.72 -24.69 8.85
CA ARG A 98 -17.03 -23.26 8.73
C ARG A 98 -15.74 -22.46 8.62
N VAL A 99 -15.72 -21.49 7.71
CA VAL A 99 -14.58 -20.57 7.53
C VAL A 99 -14.89 -19.25 8.23
N LEU A 100 -14.03 -18.86 9.16
CA LEU A 100 -14.06 -17.54 9.79
C LEU A 100 -12.81 -16.76 9.36
N LEU A 101 -13.01 -15.59 8.76
CA LEU A 101 -11.94 -14.70 8.30
C LEU A 101 -11.97 -13.39 9.13
N PRO A 102 -11.19 -13.29 10.22
CA PRO A 102 -11.11 -12.05 10.99
C PRO A 102 -10.35 -11.01 10.17
N VAL A 103 -11.04 -9.92 9.83
CA VAL A 103 -10.48 -8.80 9.06
C VAL A 103 -10.92 -7.47 9.68
N VAL A 104 -10.11 -6.44 9.49
CA VAL A 104 -10.50 -5.07 9.83
C VAL A 104 -11.63 -4.59 8.92
N ALA A 105 -12.49 -3.70 9.42
CA ALA A 105 -13.69 -3.26 8.71
C ALA A 105 -13.42 -2.57 7.35
N MET A 106 -12.25 -1.93 7.21
CA MET A 106 -11.84 -1.25 5.98
C MET A 106 -10.39 -1.57 5.63
N GLY A 107 -10.11 -1.75 4.34
CA GLY A 107 -8.79 -2.05 3.80
C GLY A 107 -8.80 -3.40 3.10
N ARG A 108 -8.12 -4.40 3.66
CA ARG A 108 -7.93 -5.70 3.02
C ARG A 108 -9.21 -6.54 2.93
N ALA A 109 -10.23 -6.26 3.75
CA ALA A 109 -11.51 -6.96 3.68
C ALA A 109 -12.16 -6.80 2.30
N GLN A 110 -12.09 -5.60 1.71
CA GLN A 110 -12.67 -5.32 0.39
C GLN A 110 -11.99 -6.08 -0.75
N GLU A 111 -10.70 -6.43 -0.63
CA GLU A 111 -10.01 -7.26 -1.64
C GLU A 111 -10.45 -8.74 -1.59
N LEU A 112 -10.98 -9.19 -0.45
CA LEU A 112 -11.44 -10.58 -0.27
C LEU A 112 -12.86 -10.82 -0.77
N LEU A 113 -13.67 -9.76 -0.91
CA LEU A 113 -15.06 -9.81 -1.37
C LEU A 113 -15.14 -9.85 -2.90
#